data_AF-A0A9E2MDF1-F1
#
_entry.id   AF-A0A9E2MDF1-F1
#
_cell.length_a   1.000
_cell.length_b   1.000
_cell.length_c   1.000
_cell.angle_alpha   90.00
_cell.angle_beta   90.00
_cell.angle_gamma   90.00
#
_symmetry.space_group_name_H-M   'P 1'
#
loop_
_entity.id
_entity.type
_entity.pdbx_description
1 polymer ?
#
loop_
_entity_poly.entity_id
_entity_poly.type
_entity_poly.pdbx_seq_one_letter_code
_entity_poly.pdbx_strand_id
1 'polypeptide(L)'
;MPDLSTEAVHKFWRNHEDPMIYRVISFMESVEDWTIDGNPEIEQHLKKLGKSLDGLVKFELKKEDLYIKVACHLHMGRVLRILQAIDTTHPGSASRLLMYAEE
;
A
#
# COMPACT_ATOMS: atom_id res chain seq x y z
N MET A 1 0.64 2.03 13.38
CA MET A 1 -0.09 0.89 12.79
C MET A 1 -0.77 1.29 11.48
N PRO A 2 -0.15 1.05 10.31
CA PRO A 2 -0.89 1.15 9.05
C PRO A 2 -1.88 -0.01 8.97
N ASP A 3 -3.15 0.27 9.22
CA ASP A 3 -4.23 -0.66 8.92
C ASP A 3 -4.43 -0.67 7.39
N LEU A 4 -4.23 -1.84 6.79
CA LEU A 4 -4.28 -2.07 5.34
C LEU A 4 -5.65 -2.60 4.88
N SER A 5 -6.64 -2.67 5.76
CA SER A 5 -8.02 -2.99 5.34
C SER A 5 -8.57 -1.90 4.42
N THR A 6 -9.44 -2.29 3.48
CA THR A 6 -10.06 -1.38 2.51
C THR A 6 -10.68 -0.17 3.23
N GLU A 7 -11.50 -0.42 4.26
CA GLU A 7 -12.16 0.63 5.02
C GLU A 7 -11.18 1.61 5.67
N ALA A 8 -10.11 1.10 6.29
CA ALA A 8 -9.12 1.94 6.94
C ALA A 8 -8.30 2.75 5.93
N VAL A 9 -7.98 2.16 4.78
CA VAL A 9 -7.27 2.81 3.68
C VAL A 9 -8.10 3.94 3.08
N HIS A 10 -9.38 3.70 2.77
CA HIS A 10 -10.26 4.77 2.29
C HIS A 10 -10.42 5.87 3.35
N LYS A 11 -10.58 5.52 4.63
CA LYS A 11 -10.65 6.51 5.70
C LYS A 11 -9.37 7.35 5.81
N PHE A 12 -8.21 6.71 5.65
CA PHE A 12 -6.91 7.39 5.66
C PHE A 12 -6.82 8.42 4.52
N TRP A 13 -7.08 7.98 3.28
CA TRP A 13 -7.00 8.88 2.12
C TRP A 13 -8.07 9.97 2.14
N ARG A 14 -9.28 9.66 2.62
CA ARG A 14 -10.37 10.64 2.76
C ARG A 14 -10.04 11.75 3.77
N ASN A 15 -9.25 11.44 4.79
CA ASN A 15 -8.82 12.39 5.81
C ASN A 15 -7.49 13.08 5.46
N HIS A 16 -6.93 12.82 4.28
CA HIS A 16 -5.70 13.44 3.84
C HIS A 16 -5.92 14.94 3.53
N GLU A 17 -4.86 15.74 3.63
CA GLU A 17 -4.96 17.20 3.50
C GLU A 17 -5.46 17.64 2.12
N ASP A 18 -5.01 16.95 1.07
CA ASP A 18 -5.52 17.14 -0.28
C ASP A 18 -6.69 16.19 -0.57
N PRO A 19 -7.94 16.69 -0.64
CA PRO A 19 -9.11 15.87 -0.92
C PRO A 19 -9.12 15.29 -2.34
N MET A 20 -8.32 15.83 -3.27
CA MET A 20 -8.22 15.30 -4.63
C MET A 20 -7.58 13.92 -4.65
N ILE A 21 -6.66 13.63 -3.73
CA ILE A 21 -5.99 12.32 -3.64
C ILE A 21 -7.02 11.21 -3.43
N TYR A 22 -7.92 11.36 -2.45
CA TYR A 22 -8.98 10.38 -2.22
C TYR A 22 -9.89 10.20 -3.43
N ARG A 23 -10.24 11.31 -4.11
CA ARG A 23 -11.12 11.29 -5.27
C ARG A 23 -10.50 10.52 -6.44
N VAL A 24 -9.21 10.73 -6.70
CA VAL A 24 -8.48 10.03 -7.76
C VAL A 24 -8.36 8.55 -7.43
N ILE A 25 -7.97 8.20 -6.20
CA ILE A 25 -7.86 6.80 -5.76
C ILE A 25 -9.20 6.08 -5.92
N SER A 26 -10.28 6.66 -5.41
CA SER A 26 -11.62 6.05 -5.51
C SER A 26 -12.08 5.89 -6.96
N PHE A 27 -11.66 6.78 -7.85
CA PHE A 27 -11.97 6.68 -9.28
C PHE A 27 -11.17 5.56 -9.96
N MET A 28 -9.88 5.43 -9.65
CA MET A 28 -9.05 4.32 -10.15
C MET A 28 -9.61 2.97 -9.69
N GLU A 29 -9.93 2.85 -8.40
CA GLU A 29 -10.46 1.62 -7.81
C GLU A 29 -11.83 1.22 -8.39
N SER A 30 -12.60 2.17 -8.93
CA SER A 30 -13.91 1.88 -9.55
C SER A 30 -13.85 1.02 -10.81
N VAL A 31 -12.66 0.82 -11.38
CA VAL A 31 -12.41 -0.02 -12.57
C VAL A 31 -11.37 -1.12 -12.30
N GLU A 32 -11.04 -1.38 -11.03
CA GLU A 32 -10.04 -2.36 -10.60
C GLU A 32 -10.65 -3.73 -10.23
N ASP A 33 -11.63 -4.22 -11.00
CA ASP A 33 -12.29 -5.52 -10.74
C ASP A 33 -11.36 -6.74 -10.87
N TRP A 34 -10.12 -6.52 -11.33
CA TRP A 34 -9.12 -7.55 -11.57
C TRP A 34 -8.21 -7.81 -10.35
N THR A 35 -8.30 -7.00 -9.30
CA THR A 35 -7.48 -7.18 -8.08
C THR A 35 -7.94 -8.39 -7.28
N ILE A 36 -7.08 -8.85 -6.37
CA ILE A 36 -7.37 -10.02 -5.52
C ILE A 36 -7.89 -9.64 -4.13
N ASP A 37 -8.27 -8.37 -3.94
CA ASP A 37 -8.83 -7.85 -2.70
C ASP A 37 -10.14 -8.55 -2.33
N GLY A 38 -10.39 -8.70 -1.02
CA GLY A 38 -11.56 -9.41 -0.50
C GLY A 38 -11.40 -10.93 -0.40
N ASN A 39 -10.34 -11.53 -0.97
CA ASN A 39 -10.00 -12.93 -0.68
C ASN A 39 -9.60 -13.08 0.81
N PRO A 40 -10.29 -13.94 1.60
CA PRO A 40 -10.04 -14.07 3.04
C PRO A 40 -8.59 -14.39 3.41
N GLU A 41 -7.88 -15.18 2.60
CA GLU A 41 -6.48 -15.54 2.82
C GLU A 41 -5.59 -14.31 2.61
N ILE A 42 -5.81 -13.56 1.53
CA ILE A 42 -5.09 -12.32 1.23
C ILE A 42 -5.33 -11.27 2.32
N GLU A 43 -6.57 -11.07 2.75
CA GLU A 43 -6.91 -10.13 3.83
C GLU A 43 -6.19 -10.50 5.14
N GLN A 44 -6.09 -11.79 5.46
CA GLN A 44 -5.35 -12.24 6.63
C GLN A 44 -3.85 -11.95 6.51
N HIS A 45 -3.27 -12.15 5.33
CA HIS A 45 -1.86 -11.84 5.06
C HIS A 45 -1.58 -10.34 5.06
N LEU A 46 -2.47 -9.52 4.52
CA LEU A 46 -2.38 -8.06 4.57
C LEU A 46 -2.46 -7.54 6.01
N LYS A 47 -3.33 -8.11 6.83
CA LYS A 47 -3.39 -7.79 8.26
C LYS A 47 -2.08 -8.14 8.98
N LYS A 48 -1.44 -9.25 8.63
CA LYS A 48 -0.11 -9.61 9.16
C LYS A 48 0.95 -8.61 8.66
N LEU A 49 0.94 -8.25 7.38
CA LEU A 49 1.86 -7.29 6.79
C LEU A 49 1.75 -5.92 7.47
N GLY A 50 0.54 -5.38 7.63
CA GLY A 50 0.32 -4.09 8.31
C GLY A 50 0.83 -4.08 9.76
N LYS A 51 0.72 -5.22 10.46
CA LYS A 51 1.33 -5.40 11.79
C LYS A 51 2.86 -5.48 11.74
N SER A 52 3.43 -6.16 10.76
CA SER A 52 4.88 -6.24 10.58
C SER A 52 5.51 -4.92 10.18
N LEU A 53 4.75 -4.05 9.50
CA LEU A 53 5.16 -2.69 9.19
C LEU A 53 5.06 -1.75 10.41
N ASP A 54 4.38 -2.16 11.47
CA ASP A 54 4.25 -1.38 12.70
C ASP A 54 5.48 -1.53 13.59
N GLY A 55 5.99 -0.43 14.13
CA GLY A 55 7.13 -0.44 15.05
C GLY A 55 8.48 -0.73 14.41
N LEU A 56 8.59 -0.68 13.08
CA LEU A 56 9.88 -0.75 12.39
C LEU A 56 10.72 0.49 12.72
N VAL A 57 11.78 0.31 13.51
CA VAL A 57 12.78 1.37 13.79
C VAL A 57 13.91 1.34 12.76
N LYS A 58 14.18 0.16 12.19
CA LYS A 58 15.10 -0.05 11.08
C LYS A 58 14.41 -0.89 10.03
N PHE A 59 14.13 -0.29 8.90
CA PHE A 59 13.60 -0.96 7.72
C PHE A 59 14.70 -1.02 6.66
N GLU A 60 14.91 -2.22 6.12
CA GLU A 60 15.74 -2.42 4.95
C GLU A 60 14.84 -3.02 3.87
N LEU A 61 14.59 -2.27 2.82
CA LEU A 61 13.84 -2.76 1.68
C LEU A 61 14.66 -3.89 1.03
N LYS A 62 14.12 -5.10 1.11
CA LYS A 62 14.65 -6.32 0.49
C LYS A 62 13.52 -7.02 -0.22
N LYS A 63 13.82 -7.70 -1.32
CA LYS A 63 12.84 -8.45 -2.14
C LYS A 63 11.84 -7.50 -2.82
N GLU A 64 12.36 -6.47 -3.45
CA GLU A 64 11.65 -5.45 -4.22
C GLU A 64 10.65 -6.09 -5.21
N ASP A 65 11.04 -7.17 -5.89
CA ASP A 65 10.15 -7.98 -6.75
C ASP A 65 8.84 -8.40 -6.08
N LEU A 66 8.90 -8.79 -4.80
CA LEU A 66 7.71 -9.23 -4.08
C LEU A 66 6.80 -8.06 -3.73
N TYR A 67 7.37 -6.90 -3.39
CA TYR A 67 6.59 -5.69 -3.16
C TYR A 67 5.89 -5.25 -4.44
N ILE A 68 6.59 -5.28 -5.58
CA ILE A 68 6.02 -4.96 -6.89
C ILE A 68 4.92 -5.95 -7.23
N LYS A 69 5.18 -7.25 -7.10
CA LYS A 69 4.19 -8.29 -7.40
C LYS A 69 2.93 -8.14 -6.54
N VAL A 70 3.07 -7.84 -5.25
CA VAL A 70 1.92 -7.58 -4.38
C VAL A 70 1.19 -6.31 -4.82
N ALA A 71 1.92 -5.22 -5.09
CA ALA A 71 1.33 -3.96 -5.53
C ALA A 71 0.53 -4.10 -6.84
N CYS A 72 1.02 -4.90 -7.78
CA CYS A 72 0.35 -5.15 -9.06
C CYS A 72 -0.92 -6.01 -8.95
N HIS A 73 -1.35 -6.44 -7.75
CA HIS A 73 -2.57 -7.26 -7.58
C HIS A 73 -3.53 -6.70 -6.52
N LEU A 74 -3.23 -5.55 -5.93
CA LEU A 74 -4.06 -4.90 -4.92
C LEU A 74 -4.62 -3.59 -5.43
N HIS A 75 -5.72 -3.15 -4.80
CA HIS A 75 -6.29 -1.83 -5.04
C HIS A 75 -5.30 -0.70 -4.81
N MET A 76 -5.36 0.31 -5.68
CA MET A 76 -4.39 1.40 -5.69
C MET A 76 -4.25 2.10 -4.34
N GLY A 77 -5.35 2.31 -3.61
CA GLY A 77 -5.32 2.92 -2.28
C GLY A 77 -4.47 2.12 -1.29
N ARG A 78 -4.54 0.78 -1.34
CA ARG A 78 -3.74 -0.11 -0.48
C ARG A 78 -2.27 -0.07 -0.88
N VAL A 79 -1.99 -0.09 -2.18
CA VAL A 79 -0.62 0.03 -2.72
C VAL A 79 0.03 1.32 -2.22
N LEU A 80 -0.61 2.47 -2.45
CA LEU A 80 -0.12 3.76 -2.00
C LEU A 80 0.04 3.81 -0.49
N ARG A 81 -0.84 3.15 0.28
CA ARG A 81 -0.74 3.10 1.74
C ARG A 81 0.50 2.35 2.20
N ILE A 82 0.85 1.25 1.53
CA ILE A 82 2.06 0.46 1.79
C ILE A 82 3.30 1.29 1.45
N LEU A 83 3.33 1.92 0.27
CA LEU A 83 4.44 2.79 -0.17
C LEU A 83 4.65 3.94 0.83
N GLN A 84 3.58 4.60 1.25
CA GLN A 84 3.65 5.68 2.22
C GLN A 84 4.13 5.18 3.59
N ALA A 85 3.75 3.97 4.01
CA ALA A 85 4.20 3.40 5.28
C ALA A 85 5.71 3.09 5.28
N ILE A 86 6.23 2.49 4.21
CA ILE A 86 7.67 2.20 4.10
C ILE A 86 8.50 3.49 3.96
N ASP A 87 7.98 4.49 3.23
CA ASP A 87 8.70 5.76 3.02
C ASP A 87 8.72 6.62 4.28
N THR A 88 7.63 6.59 5.08
CA THR A 88 7.60 7.25 6.40
C THR A 88 8.61 6.62 7.36
N THR A 89 8.83 5.32 7.25
CA THR A 89 9.77 4.58 8.12
C THR A 89 11.22 4.79 7.69
N HIS A 90 11.48 4.78 6.38
CA HIS A 90 12.79 5.01 5.79
C HIS A 90 12.65 5.86 4.52
N PRO A 91 12.88 7.19 4.63
CA PRO A 91 12.68 8.12 3.51
C PRO A 91 13.43 7.70 2.24
N GLY A 92 12.74 7.70 1.11
CA GLY A 92 13.26 7.28 -0.19
C GLY A 92 13.02 5.80 -0.51
N SER A 93 12.43 5.02 0.39
CA SER A 93 12.11 3.61 0.13
C SER A 93 11.09 3.44 -0.99
N ALA A 94 10.06 4.29 -1.06
CA ALA A 94 9.07 4.20 -2.13
C ALA A 94 9.71 4.54 -3.49
N SER A 95 10.51 5.60 -3.55
CA SER A 95 11.23 5.99 -4.77
C SER A 95 12.19 4.91 -5.25
N ARG A 96 12.94 4.28 -4.34
CA ARG A 96 13.83 3.15 -4.67
C ARG A 96 13.07 1.97 -5.27
N LEU A 97 11.89 1.66 -4.74
CA LEU A 97 11.07 0.58 -5.28
C LEU A 97 10.59 0.89 -6.70
N LEU A 98 10.21 2.15 -6.96
CA LEU A 98 9.80 2.60 -8.29
C LEU A 98 10.97 2.53 -9.29
N MET A 99 12.17 2.98 -8.89
CA MET A 99 13.37 2.86 -9.73
C MET A 99 13.68 1.40 -10.06
N TYR A 100 13.58 0.50 -9.08
CA TYR A 100 13.78 -0.93 -9.31
C TYR A 100 12.75 -1.53 -10.28
N ALA A 101 11.50 -1.03 -10.26
CA ALA A 101 10.46 -1.50 -11.18
C ALA A 101 10.65 -1.01 -12.63
N GLU A 102 11.47 0.03 -12.84
CA GLU A 102 11.78 0.60 -14.16
C GLU A 102 12.94 -0.14 -14.85
N GLU A 103 13.90 -0.66 -14.07
CA GLU A 103 15.08 -1.41 -14.54
C GLU A 103 14.74 -2.82 -15.07
#